data_AF-A0A524GRI9-F1
#
_entry.id   AF-A0A524GRI9-F1
#
_cell.length_a   1.000
_cell.length_b   1.000
_cell.length_c   1.000
_cell.angle_alpha   90.00
_cell.angle_beta   90.00
_cell.angle_gamma   90.00
#
_symmetry.space_group_name_H-M   'P 1'
#
loop_
_entity.id
_entity.type
_entity.pdbx_description
1 polymer ?
#
loop_
_entity_poly.entity_id
_entity_poly.type
_entity_poly.pdbx_seq_one_letter_code
_entity_poly.pdbx_strand_id
1 'polypeptide(L)' 'AVGYIRAASYGFTLGGAVGLAMIDAGEPINKACLQEGEWEIDIAGTRNPAEVSLRPMYDPKMERIKA' A
#
# COMPACT_ATOMS: atom_id res chain seq x y z
N ALA A 1 -9.78 -7.87 -10.26
CA ALA A 1 -8.51 -7.17 -9.98
C ALA A 1 -8.86 -5.78 -9.50
N VAL A 2 -8.42 -5.40 -8.30
CA VAL A 2 -8.91 -4.18 -7.60
C VAL A 2 -8.11 -2.94 -7.99
N GLY A 3 -7.04 -3.06 -8.79
CA GLY A 3 -6.18 -1.93 -9.13
C GLY A 3 -4.84 -2.33 -9.72
N TYR A 4 -3.88 -1.39 -9.71
CA TYR A 4 -2.50 -1.61 -10.18
C TYR A 4 -1.49 -0.71 -9.48
N ILE A 5 -0.23 -1.16 -9.45
CA ILE A 5 0.91 -0.38 -8.93
C ILE A 5 1.28 0.71 -9.93
N ARG A 6 1.32 1.96 -9.47
CA ARG A 6 1.72 3.13 -10.26
C ARG A 6 3.21 3.40 -10.20
N ALA A 7 3.78 3.22 -9.01
CA ALA A 7 5.18 3.47 -8.72
C ALA A 7 5.60 2.54 -7.60
N ALA A 8 6.79 1.98 -7.69
CA ALA A 8 7.37 1.15 -6.65
C ALA A 8 8.89 1.34 -6.59
N SER A 9 9.45 1.10 -5.41
CA SER A 9 10.88 1.16 -5.14
C SER A 9 11.22 0.34 -3.91
N TYR A 10 12.52 0.22 -3.59
CA TYR A 10 12.96 -0.30 -2.30
C TYR A 10 12.95 0.83 -1.26
N GLY A 11 12.08 0.73 -0.28
CA GLY A 11 11.98 1.67 0.83
C GLY A 11 13.00 1.31 1.90
N PHE A 12 14.22 1.86 1.82
CA PHE A 12 15.29 1.54 2.78
C PHE A 12 14.90 1.73 4.25
N THR A 13 14.15 2.79 4.56
CA THR A 13 13.68 3.05 5.93
C THR A 13 12.65 2.03 6.41
N LEU A 14 11.88 1.44 5.49
CA LEU A 14 10.87 0.41 5.78
C LEU A 14 11.42 -1.01 5.61
N GLY A 15 12.64 -1.15 5.08
CA GLY A 15 13.33 -2.44 4.94
C GLY A 15 12.76 -3.36 3.86
N GLY A 16 12.02 -2.85 2.87
CA GLY A 16 11.34 -3.70 1.90
C GLY A 16 10.86 -3.00 0.63
N ALA A 17 10.27 -3.78 -0.26
CA ALA A 17 9.60 -3.26 -1.45
C ALA A 17 8.35 -2.46 -1.06
N VAL A 18 8.21 -1.25 -1.59
CA VAL A 18 7.08 -0.36 -1.32
C VAL A 18 6.56 0.21 -2.62
N GLY A 19 5.28 0.57 -2.64
CA GLY A 19 4.69 1.18 -3.82
C GLY A 19 3.39 1.92 -3.54
N LEU A 20 2.99 2.72 -4.52
CA LEU A 20 1.69 3.38 -4.57
C LEU A 20 0.79 2.63 -5.54
N ALA A 21 -0.38 2.23 -5.05
CA ALA A 21 -1.39 1.56 -5.85
C ALA A 21 -2.57 2.50 -6.12
N MET A 22 -3.11 2.44 -7.33
CA MET A 22 -4.41 3.01 -7.65
C MET A 22 -5.42 1.87 -7.63
N ILE A 23 -6.43 2.01 -6.78
CA ILE A 23 -7.45 1.00 -6.54
C ILE A 23 -8.78 1.52 -7.09
N ASP A 24 -9.44 0.71 -7.91
CA ASP A 24 -10.81 0.92 -8.39
C ASP A 24 -11.64 -0.30 -7.99
N ALA A 25 -12.47 -0.11 -6.96
CA ALA A 25 -13.32 -1.14 -6.40
C ALA A 25 -14.82 -0.87 -6.61
N GLY A 26 -15.19 0.20 -7.34
CA GLY A 26 -16.57 0.66 -7.44
C GLY A 26 -17.18 1.21 -6.14
N GLU A 27 -16.46 1.11 -5.01
CA GLU A 27 -16.85 1.60 -3.69
C GLU A 27 -15.70 2.36 -3.00
N PRO A 28 -15.99 3.22 -2.02
CA PRO A 28 -14.96 3.96 -1.30
C PRO A 28 -14.03 3.04 -0.52
N ILE A 29 -12.73 3.10 -0.82
CA ILE A 29 -11.71 2.37 -0.07
C ILE A 29 -11.52 3.02 1.30
N ASN A 30 -11.95 2.32 2.35
CA ASN A 30 -11.90 2.79 3.73
C ASN A 30 -11.14 1.81 4.64
N LYS A 31 -11.05 2.12 5.93
CA LYS A 31 -10.32 1.30 6.90
C LYS A 31 -10.88 -0.13 7.02
N ALA A 32 -12.20 -0.31 6.93
CA ALA A 32 -12.82 -1.63 6.99
C ALA A 32 -12.41 -2.47 5.77
N CYS A 33 -12.43 -1.89 4.56
CA CYS A 33 -11.94 -2.56 3.35
C CYS A 33 -10.50 -3.06 3.50
N LEU A 34 -9.62 -2.28 4.13
CA LEU A 34 -8.23 -2.68 4.35
C LEU A 34 -8.12 -3.82 5.37
N GLN A 35 -8.94 -3.82 6.43
CA GLN A 35 -8.87 -4.79 7.53
C GLN A 35 -9.51 -6.14 7.16
N GLU A 36 -10.57 -6.12 6.36
CA GLU A 36 -11.32 -7.32 5.96
C GLU A 36 -10.76 -7.93 4.67
N GLY A 37 -10.06 -7.12 3.85
CA GLY A 37 -9.49 -7.56 2.59
C GLY A 37 -8.18 -8.33 2.74
N GLU A 38 -8.01 -9.36 1.93
CA GLU A 38 -6.71 -9.96 1.66
C GLU A 38 -6.05 -9.22 0.48
N TRP A 39 -4.81 -8.78 0.68
CA TRP A 39 -4.09 -7.96 -0.28
C TRP A 39 -2.87 -8.71 -0.81
N GLU A 40 -2.84 -8.87 -2.13
CA GLU A 40 -1.74 -9.51 -2.83
C GLU A 40 -1.31 -8.65 -4.02
N ILE A 41 -0.03 -8.70 -4.35
CA ILE A 41 0.54 -8.10 -5.56
C ILE A 41 1.07 -9.22 -6.44
N ASP A 42 0.61 -9.24 -7.69
CA ASP A 42 1.20 -10.09 -8.73
C ASP A 42 2.50 -9.46 -9.23
N ILE A 43 3.60 -10.20 -9.09
CA ILE A 43 4.91 -9.85 -9.63
C ILE A 43 5.34 -10.99 -10.53
N ALA A 44 5.32 -10.73 -11.85
CA ALA A 44 5.70 -11.69 -12.87
C ALA A 44 4.98 -13.06 -12.75
N GLY A 45 3.68 -13.04 -12.42
CA GLY A 45 2.85 -14.23 -12.26
C GLY A 45 2.92 -14.89 -10.89
N THR A 46 3.71 -14.31 -9.96
CA THR A 46 3.78 -14.77 -8.56
C THR A 46 3.02 -13.81 -7.66
N ARG A 47 2.05 -14.32 -6.92
CA ARG A 47 1.32 -13.53 -5.91
C ARG A 47 2.12 -13.44 -4.64
N ASN A 48 2.35 -12.21 -4.20
CA ASN A 48 3.06 -11.90 -2.96
C ASN A 48 2.09 -11.19 -2.02
N PRO A 49 1.98 -11.61 -0.74
CA PRO A 49 1.17 -10.90 0.23
C PRO A 49 1.69 -9.47 0.41
N ALA A 50 0.77 -8.52 0.53
CA ALA A 50 1.09 -7.11 0.67
C ALA A 50 0.38 -6.51 1.88
N GLU A 51 1.11 -5.72 2.66
CA GLU A 51 0.51 -4.86 3.67
C GLU A 51 0.12 -3.52 3.04
N VAL A 52 -1.09 -3.06 3.32
CA VAL A 52 -1.65 -1.84 2.72
C VAL A 52 -1.98 -0.80 3.79
N SER A 53 -1.88 0.48 3.44
CA SER A 53 -2.20 1.59 4.32
C SER A 53 -2.77 2.78 3.56
N LEU A 54 -3.79 3.42 4.13
CA LEU A 54 -4.35 4.69 3.66
C LEU A 54 -3.47 5.90 4.01
N ARG A 55 -2.52 5.72 4.93
CA ARG A 55 -1.56 6.73 5.36
C ARG A 55 -0.15 6.33 4.94
N PRO A 56 0.79 7.28 4.86
CA PRO A 56 2.19 6.93 4.67
C PRO A 56 2.63 5.91 5.72
N MET A 57 3.30 4.82 5.27
CA MET A 57 3.89 3.82 6.16
C MET A 57 5.00 4.41 7.03
N TYR A 58 5.63 5.49 6.55
CA TYR A 58 6.69 6.21 7.22
C TYR A 58 6.23 7.61 7.65
N ASP A 59 6.49 7.95 8.92
CA ASP A 59 6.04 9.19 9.56
C ASP A 59 4.54 9.50 9.35
N PRO A 60 3.62 8.59 9.75
CA PRO A 60 2.19 8.74 9.49
C PRO A 60 1.54 9.97 10.16
N LYS A 61 2.22 10.59 11.13
CA LYS A 61 1.73 11.74 11.90
C LYS A 61 2.43 13.06 11.52
N MET A 62 3.39 13.03 10.59
CA MET A 62 4.23 14.16 10.21
C MET A 62 5.06 14.73 11.37
N GLU A 63 5.43 13.90 12.35
CA GLU A 63 6.17 14.30 13.55
C GLU A 63 7.55 14.86 13.20
N ARG A 64 8.16 14.38 12.10
CA ARG A 64 9.51 14.81 11.70
C ARG A 64 9.54 16.14 10.98
N ILE A 65 8.42 16.53 10.37
CA ILE A 65 8.30 17.78 9.59
C ILE A 65 7.71 18.91 10.42
N LYS A 66 6.85 18.61 11.39
CA LYS A 66 6.17 19.60 12.23
C LYS A 66 6.98 20.06 13.45
N ALA A 67 8.10 19.40 13.74
CA ALA A 67 8.97 19.72 14.86
C ALA A 67 9.76 21.02 14.65
#